data_AF-A0A1F9ZFH8-F1
#
_entry.id   AF-A0A1F9ZFH8-F1
#
_cell.length_a   1.000
_cell.length_b   1.000
_cell.length_c   1.000
_cell.angle_alpha   90.00
_cell.angle_beta   90.00
_cell.angle_gamma   90.00
#
_symmetry.space_group_name_H-M   'P 1'
#
loop_
_entity.id
_entity.type
_entity.pdbx_description
1 polymer ?
#
loop_
_entity_poly.entity_id
_entity_poly.type
_entity_poly.pdbx_seq_one_letter_code
_entity_poly.pdbx_strand_id
1 'polypeptide(L)'
;MARTAPKLSFETTFRVRGKVVESVMCDCEEEGHIGIRVARRTGRGEWDYSKEDQNSFFDIVAYSTDGAYTGLRPGDWVEAKVTVRGQVARVPTGELERGGINDGHRYEGRVSKAGASLEIDFGTFLAAVKPSEAVRAAVAKEGLRRGNYVESECAVEASVIRKGSREEILGHSRRVFPRRGHA
;
A
#
# COMPACT_ATOMS: atom_id res chain seq x y z
N MET A 1 -0.33 4.68 35.97
CA MET A 1 -1.32 4.37 34.93
C MET A 1 -1.05 5.28 33.74
N ALA A 2 -0.36 4.79 32.70
CA ALA A 2 -0.11 5.57 31.50
C ALA A 2 -1.43 5.73 30.75
N ARG A 3 -1.95 6.96 30.64
CA ARG A 3 -3.08 7.26 29.75
C ARG A 3 -2.59 7.03 28.33
N THR A 4 -3.05 5.97 27.68
CA THR A 4 -2.85 5.73 26.26
C THR A 4 -3.33 6.97 25.51
N ALA A 5 -2.40 7.71 24.90
CA ALA A 5 -2.75 8.85 24.08
C ALA A 5 -3.64 8.36 22.92
N PRO A 6 -4.69 9.10 22.53
CA PRO A 6 -5.50 8.72 21.37
C PRO A 6 -4.59 8.72 20.13
N LYS A 7 -4.29 7.52 19.61
CA LYS A 7 -3.47 7.35 18.40
C LYS A 7 -4.22 7.98 17.22
N LEU A 8 -3.51 8.71 16.38
CA LEU A 8 -4.08 9.43 15.23
C LEU A 8 -4.47 8.44 14.13
N SER A 9 -5.76 8.19 13.91
CA SER A 9 -6.20 7.25 12.87
C SER A 9 -6.15 7.87 11.46
N PHE A 10 -5.78 7.08 10.45
CA PHE A 10 -5.92 7.43 9.05
C PHE A 10 -6.59 6.32 8.25
N GLU A 11 -7.21 6.71 7.15
CA GLU A 11 -7.64 5.82 6.09
C GLU A 11 -7.15 6.40 4.76
N THR A 12 -6.43 5.60 3.99
CA THR A 12 -6.05 5.94 2.63
C THR A 12 -6.48 4.83 1.69
N THR A 13 -6.83 5.20 0.48
CA THR A 13 -7.29 4.26 -0.54
C THR A 13 -6.65 4.61 -1.85
N PHE A 14 -6.01 3.64 -2.49
CA PHE A 14 -5.33 3.81 -3.76
C PHE A 14 -5.53 2.60 -4.65
N ARG A 15 -5.37 2.80 -5.97
CA ARG A 15 -5.39 1.70 -6.93
C ARG A 15 -3.99 1.18 -7.13
N VAL A 16 -3.87 -0.14 -7.13
CA VAL A 16 -2.64 -0.87 -7.42
C VAL A 16 -2.83 -1.74 -8.64
N ARG A 17 -1.71 -2.04 -9.30
CA ARG A 17 -1.64 -3.04 -10.35
C ARG A 17 -0.46 -3.94 -10.05
N GLY A 18 -0.67 -5.24 -10.11
CA GLY A 18 0.35 -6.16 -9.66
C GLY A 18 0.08 -7.60 -10.01
N LYS A 19 1.06 -8.42 -9.69
CA LYS A 19 1.02 -9.86 -9.84
C LYS A 19 0.65 -10.50 -8.50
N VAL A 20 -0.33 -11.39 -8.50
CA VAL A 20 -0.65 -12.22 -7.33
C VAL A 20 0.51 -13.17 -7.07
N VAL A 21 1.03 -13.13 -5.86
CA VAL A 21 2.13 -14.02 -5.39
C VAL A 21 1.61 -15.08 -4.43
N GLU A 22 0.53 -14.80 -3.71
CA GLU A 22 -0.16 -15.73 -2.83
C GLU A 22 -1.65 -15.41 -2.79
N SER A 23 -2.46 -16.43 -2.51
CA SER A 23 -3.91 -16.32 -2.34
C SER A 23 -4.31 -17.45 -1.39
N VAL A 24 -4.70 -17.10 -0.17
CA VAL A 24 -4.86 -18.07 0.92
C VAL A 24 -6.18 -17.80 1.62
N MET A 25 -6.96 -18.86 1.83
CA MET A 25 -8.12 -18.85 2.71
C MET A 25 -7.63 -19.01 4.15
N CYS A 26 -8.14 -18.19 5.07
CA CYS A 26 -7.88 -18.35 6.49
C CYS A 26 -8.64 -19.59 7.01
N ASP A 27 -8.11 -20.22 8.06
CA ASP A 27 -8.69 -21.43 8.66
C ASP A 27 -10.10 -21.21 9.24
N CYS A 28 -10.56 -19.96 9.37
CA CYS A 28 -11.92 -19.61 9.79
C CYS A 28 -12.97 -19.60 8.66
N GLU A 29 -12.59 -20.02 7.44
CA GLU A 29 -13.43 -20.19 6.22
C GLU A 29 -14.16 -18.93 5.69
N GLU A 30 -14.25 -17.85 6.46
CA GLU A 30 -14.97 -16.61 6.10
C GLU A 30 -14.04 -15.48 5.61
N GLU A 31 -12.74 -15.58 5.90
CA GLU A 31 -11.75 -14.55 5.58
C GLU A 31 -10.58 -15.15 4.80
N GLY A 32 -10.00 -14.39 3.88
CA GLY A 32 -8.84 -14.81 3.12
C GLY A 32 -7.97 -13.61 2.77
N HIS A 33 -6.68 -13.84 2.57
CA HIS A 33 -5.74 -12.81 2.17
C HIS A 33 -5.19 -13.08 0.77
N ILE A 34 -4.83 -11.99 0.11
CA ILE A 34 -4.14 -12.00 -1.16
C ILE A 34 -2.83 -11.22 -1.00
N GLY A 35 -1.73 -11.83 -1.42
CA GLY A 35 -0.47 -11.13 -1.57
C GLY A 35 -0.29 -10.69 -3.00
N ILE A 36 -0.01 -9.40 -3.18
CA ILE A 36 0.15 -8.76 -4.47
C ILE A 36 1.54 -8.14 -4.52
N ARG A 37 2.33 -8.55 -5.51
CA ARG A 37 3.51 -7.83 -5.94
C ARG A 37 3.10 -6.67 -6.84
N VAL A 38 3.01 -5.49 -6.24
CA VAL A 38 2.53 -4.27 -6.89
C VAL A 38 3.66 -3.66 -7.73
N ALA A 39 3.37 -3.42 -9.01
CA ALA A 39 4.24 -2.68 -9.91
C ALA A 39 4.37 -1.22 -9.44
N ARG A 40 5.55 -0.60 -9.58
CA ARG A 40 5.70 0.83 -9.25
C ARG A 40 5.17 1.70 -10.38
N ARG A 41 4.41 2.72 -10.02
CA ARG A 41 4.01 3.76 -10.97
C ARG A 41 5.17 4.73 -11.18
N THR A 42 5.58 4.93 -12.42
CA THR A 42 6.58 5.94 -12.78
C THR A 42 5.92 7.32 -12.87
N GLY A 43 6.72 8.39 -12.74
CA GLY A 43 6.22 9.77 -12.78
C GLY A 43 5.49 10.17 -14.07
N ARG A 44 5.57 9.35 -15.14
CA ARG A 44 4.85 9.55 -16.41
C ARG A 44 3.49 8.85 -16.48
N GLY A 45 3.05 8.22 -15.38
CA GLY A 45 1.77 7.52 -15.31
C GLY A 45 1.80 6.08 -15.82
N GLU A 46 2.95 5.61 -16.30
CA GLU A 46 3.19 4.22 -16.69
C GLU A 46 3.48 3.36 -15.45
N TRP A 47 3.23 2.06 -15.56
CA TRP A 47 3.58 1.09 -14.53
C TRP A 47 4.84 0.37 -14.97
N ASP A 48 5.83 0.30 -14.09
CA ASP A 48 7.05 -0.44 -14.32
C ASP A 48 7.06 -1.70 -13.45
N TYR A 49 7.54 -2.79 -14.03
CA TYR A 49 7.68 -4.07 -13.35
C TYR A 49 8.74 -4.90 -14.05
N SER A 50 9.69 -5.38 -13.27
CA SER A 50 10.62 -6.44 -13.61
C SER A 50 10.80 -7.35 -12.41
N LYS A 51 10.70 -8.67 -12.61
CA LYS A 51 10.99 -9.65 -11.55
C LYS A 51 12.46 -9.60 -11.09
N GLU A 52 13.34 -9.03 -11.93
CA GLU A 52 14.79 -8.95 -11.71
C GLU A 52 15.21 -7.63 -11.06
N ASP A 53 14.32 -6.62 -11.04
CA ASP A 53 14.58 -5.33 -10.41
C ASP A 53 13.65 -5.13 -9.22
N GLN A 54 14.17 -5.30 -8.01
CA GLN A 54 13.42 -5.08 -6.76
C GLN A 54 12.91 -3.65 -6.61
N ASN A 55 13.51 -2.67 -7.27
CA ASN A 55 13.04 -1.29 -7.21
C ASN A 55 11.78 -1.07 -8.06
N SER A 56 11.47 -1.98 -8.99
CA SER A 56 10.30 -1.87 -9.86
C SER A 56 8.99 -2.36 -9.20
N PHE A 57 9.05 -2.92 -7.99
CA PHE A 57 7.85 -3.40 -7.28
C PHE A 57 7.96 -3.24 -5.76
N PHE A 58 6.85 -3.53 -5.08
CA PHE A 58 6.78 -3.79 -3.65
C PHE A 58 5.71 -4.84 -3.40
N ASP A 59 5.83 -5.61 -2.32
CA ASP A 59 4.86 -6.64 -1.95
C ASP A 59 3.89 -6.08 -0.90
N ILE A 60 2.60 -6.41 -1.06
CA ILE A 60 1.57 -6.18 -0.04
C ILE A 60 0.87 -7.50 0.26
N VAL A 61 0.43 -7.68 1.49
CA VAL A 61 -0.52 -8.72 1.90
C VAL A 61 -1.77 -8.02 2.40
N ALA A 62 -2.92 -8.36 1.84
CA ALA A 62 -4.16 -7.67 2.11
C ALA A 62 -5.31 -8.65 2.32
N TYR A 63 -6.16 -8.39 3.31
CA TYR A 63 -7.42 -9.10 3.48
C TYR A 63 -8.33 -8.80 2.28
N SER A 64 -8.87 -9.85 1.65
CA SER A 64 -9.79 -9.70 0.53
C SER A 64 -11.19 -9.46 1.07
N THR A 65 -11.72 -8.29 0.74
CA THR A 65 -13.05 -7.83 1.19
C THR A 65 -14.20 -8.34 0.32
N ASP A 66 -13.87 -8.93 -0.82
CA ASP A 66 -14.78 -9.35 -1.88
C ASP A 66 -14.70 -10.84 -2.21
N GLY A 67 -13.97 -11.63 -1.40
CA GLY A 67 -13.81 -13.06 -1.61
C GLY A 67 -12.95 -13.45 -2.81
N ALA A 68 -12.27 -12.49 -3.45
CA ALA A 68 -11.46 -12.73 -4.65
C ALA A 68 -10.35 -13.76 -4.44
N TYR A 69 -9.90 -13.96 -3.19
CA TYR A 69 -8.91 -14.97 -2.82
C TYR A 69 -9.29 -16.41 -3.26
N THR A 70 -10.57 -16.71 -3.43
CA THR A 70 -11.05 -18.03 -3.89
C THR A 70 -10.74 -18.29 -5.38
N GLY A 71 -10.81 -17.24 -6.21
CA GLY A 71 -10.66 -17.32 -7.67
C GLY A 71 -9.29 -16.91 -8.20
N LEU A 72 -8.45 -16.32 -7.36
CA LEU A 72 -7.09 -15.93 -7.71
C LEU A 72 -6.09 -17.08 -7.53
N ARG A 73 -5.04 -17.06 -8.34
CA ARG A 73 -3.91 -17.98 -8.29
C ARG A 73 -2.60 -17.20 -8.36
N PRO A 74 -1.54 -17.67 -7.67
CA PRO A 74 -0.20 -17.15 -7.88
C PRO A 74 0.16 -17.16 -9.36
N GLY A 75 0.56 -16.01 -9.91
CA GLY A 75 0.74 -15.84 -11.34
C GLY A 75 -0.20 -14.84 -12.00
N ASP A 76 -1.42 -14.73 -11.47
CA ASP A 76 -2.45 -13.84 -12.01
C ASP A 76 -2.03 -12.37 -11.94
N TRP A 77 -2.48 -11.57 -12.90
CA TRP A 77 -2.35 -10.12 -12.83
C TRP A 77 -3.68 -9.48 -12.49
N VAL A 78 -3.64 -8.52 -11.57
CA VAL A 78 -4.83 -7.85 -11.05
C VAL A 78 -4.66 -6.34 -10.99
N GLU A 79 -5.76 -5.64 -11.22
CA GLU A 79 -5.95 -4.26 -10.75
C GLU A 79 -6.84 -4.33 -9.52
N ALA A 80 -6.40 -3.76 -8.41
CA ALA A 80 -7.10 -3.80 -7.14
C ALA A 80 -7.20 -2.41 -6.51
N LYS A 81 -8.25 -2.20 -5.73
CA LYS A 81 -8.39 -1.08 -4.82
C LYS A 81 -7.88 -1.54 -3.46
N VAL A 82 -6.83 -0.89 -2.96
CA VAL A 82 -6.24 -1.17 -1.65
C VAL A 82 -6.63 -0.05 -0.70
N THR A 83 -7.16 -0.44 0.46
CA THR A 83 -7.51 0.46 1.55
C THR A 83 -6.62 0.13 2.74
N VAL A 84 -5.90 1.12 3.23
CA VAL A 84 -5.05 1.00 4.42
C VAL A 84 -5.69 1.84 5.52
N ARG A 85 -6.06 1.17 6.62
CA ARG A 85 -6.51 1.82 7.85
C ARG A 85 -5.42 1.65 8.89
N GLY A 86 -4.98 2.73 9.50
CA GLY A 86 -3.90 2.67 10.47
C GLY A 86 -4.02 3.70 11.57
N GLN A 87 -3.16 3.58 12.56
CA GLN A 87 -3.05 4.50 13.68
C GLN A 87 -1.61 4.96 13.85
N VAL A 88 -1.40 6.27 13.87
CA VAL A 88 -0.09 6.90 13.89
C VAL A 88 0.33 7.18 15.33
N ALA A 89 1.55 6.76 15.68
CA ALA A 89 2.26 7.17 16.87
C ALA A 89 3.64 7.75 16.49
N ARG A 90 4.08 8.79 17.22
CA ARG A 90 5.42 9.37 17.02
C ARG A 90 6.49 8.44 17.56
N VAL A 91 7.56 8.24 16.79
CA VAL A 91 8.75 7.49 17.24
C VAL A 91 9.81 8.45 17.77
N PRO A 92 10.37 8.24 18.97
CA PRO A 92 11.57 8.93 19.42
C PRO A 92 12.76 8.52 18.54
N THR A 93 13.45 9.50 17.95
CA THR A 93 14.56 9.30 17.00
C THR A 93 15.76 8.48 17.52
N GLY A 94 15.78 8.12 18.82
CA GLY A 94 16.83 7.32 19.45
C GLY A 94 16.57 5.81 19.51
N GLU A 95 15.36 5.34 19.18
CA GLU A 95 15.00 3.91 19.18
C GLU A 95 15.03 3.27 17.79
N LEU A 96 15.43 4.03 16.76
CA LEU A 96 15.59 3.51 15.40
C LEU A 96 16.86 2.65 15.32
N GLU A 97 16.77 1.39 15.73
CA GLU A 97 17.58 0.36 15.05
C GLU A 97 17.23 0.46 13.57
N ARG A 98 18.22 0.71 12.71
CA ARG A 98 18.06 0.85 11.25
C ARG A 98 17.74 -0.50 10.58
N GLY A 99 16.83 -1.28 11.16
CA GLY A 99 16.28 -2.51 10.62
C GLY A 99 14.86 -2.24 10.18
N GLY A 100 14.70 -1.77 8.95
CA GLY A 100 13.37 -1.63 8.37
C GLY A 100 12.62 -2.95 8.39
N ILE A 101 11.29 -2.87 8.55
CA ILE A 101 10.27 -3.91 8.29
C ILE A 101 10.59 -5.26 8.97
N ASN A 102 10.14 -5.47 10.21
CA ASN A 102 10.33 -6.74 10.91
C ASN A 102 9.08 -7.61 11.11
N ASP A 103 7.85 -7.14 10.84
CA ASP A 103 6.65 -7.97 11.10
C ASP A 103 5.46 -7.81 10.15
N GLY A 104 5.56 -7.04 9.07
CA GLY A 104 4.46 -6.86 8.10
C GLY A 104 3.21 -6.12 8.61
N HIS A 105 3.15 -5.76 9.90
CA HIS A 105 2.03 -5.06 10.51
C HIS A 105 2.41 -3.66 11.00
N ARG A 106 3.69 -3.42 11.28
CA ARG A 106 4.25 -2.11 11.65
C ARG A 106 4.93 -1.47 10.45
N TYR A 107 4.33 -0.40 9.95
CA TYR A 107 4.90 0.42 8.90
C TYR A 107 5.52 1.68 9.48
N GLU A 108 6.76 1.97 9.11
CA GLU A 108 7.43 3.23 9.43
C GLU A 108 7.24 4.22 8.27
N GLY A 109 6.76 5.41 8.58
CA GLY A 109 6.48 6.46 7.61
C GLY A 109 7.17 7.76 7.97
N ARG A 110 7.56 8.51 6.94
CA ARG A 110 8.13 9.85 7.09
C ARG A 110 7.03 10.89 6.88
N VAL A 111 6.86 11.78 7.85
CA VAL A 111 5.91 12.90 7.74
C VAL A 111 6.37 13.83 6.63
N SER A 112 5.65 13.85 5.51
CA SER A 112 5.91 14.73 4.36
C SER A 112 5.28 16.12 4.55
N LYS A 113 4.16 16.19 5.30
CA LYS A 113 3.44 17.42 5.64
C LYS A 113 2.76 17.29 7.00
N ALA A 114 2.84 18.32 7.84
CA ALA A 114 2.14 18.37 9.13
C ALA A 114 1.65 19.80 9.43
N GLY A 115 0.48 19.91 10.05
CA GLY A 115 -0.19 21.17 10.39
C GLY A 115 -1.70 21.03 10.27
N ALA A 116 -2.33 21.79 9.36
CA ALA A 116 -3.76 21.65 9.06
C ALA A 116 -4.12 20.32 8.36
N SER A 117 -3.14 19.65 7.76
CA SER A 117 -3.23 18.31 7.16
C SER A 117 -2.00 17.52 7.61
N LEU A 118 -2.14 16.19 7.67
CA LEU A 118 -1.04 15.28 7.94
C LEU A 118 -0.87 14.36 6.73
N GLU A 119 0.30 14.36 6.12
CA GLU A 119 0.68 13.45 5.05
C GLU A 119 1.91 12.67 5.50
N ILE A 120 1.87 11.36 5.33
CA ILE A 120 2.90 10.41 5.75
C ILE A 120 3.27 9.55 4.56
N ASP A 121 4.54 9.60 4.18
CA ASP A 121 5.11 8.78 3.13
C ASP A 121 5.71 7.52 3.75
N PHE A 122 5.07 6.38 3.52
CA PHE A 122 5.55 5.06 3.94
C PHE A 122 6.49 4.41 2.91
N GLY A 123 6.92 5.16 1.88
CA GLY A 123 7.73 4.69 0.75
C GLY A 123 6.96 3.87 -0.28
N THR A 124 5.94 3.14 0.19
CA THR A 124 5.05 2.29 -0.59
C THR A 124 3.76 3.02 -1.00
N PHE A 125 3.24 3.84 -0.09
CA PHE A 125 2.04 4.65 -0.32
C PHE A 125 2.11 5.94 0.49
N LEU A 126 1.39 6.95 0.00
CA LEU A 126 1.19 8.19 0.72
C LEU A 126 -0.14 8.10 1.50
N ALA A 127 -0.06 8.17 2.82
CA ALA A 127 -1.21 8.30 3.68
C ALA A 127 -1.52 9.78 3.89
N ALA A 128 -2.72 10.21 3.48
CA ALA A 128 -3.20 11.57 3.73
C ALA A 128 -4.34 11.52 4.76
N VAL A 129 -4.13 12.16 5.91
CA VAL A 129 -5.16 12.31 6.94
C VAL A 129 -6.00 13.53 6.61
N LYS A 130 -7.32 13.33 6.51
CA LYS A 130 -8.27 14.42 6.23
C LYS A 130 -8.12 15.54 7.28
N PRO A 131 -8.00 16.81 6.86
CA PRO A 131 -7.97 17.95 7.77
C PRO A 131 -9.17 17.97 8.72
N SER A 132 -8.92 18.03 10.02
CA SER A 132 -9.95 18.31 11.02
C SER A 132 -9.34 19.05 12.22
N GLU A 133 -10.19 19.64 13.06
CA GLU A 133 -9.73 20.26 14.31
C GLU A 133 -9.13 19.23 15.26
N ALA A 134 -9.71 18.03 15.33
CA ALA A 134 -9.16 16.89 16.05
C ALA A 134 -7.76 16.49 15.54
N VAL A 135 -7.55 16.46 14.22
CA VAL A 135 -6.23 16.18 13.63
C VAL A 135 -5.22 17.27 13.97
N ARG A 136 -5.61 18.55 13.90
CA ARG A 136 -4.74 19.67 14.30
C ARG A 136 -4.32 19.58 15.76
N ALA A 137 -5.28 19.32 16.66
CA ALA A 137 -5.01 19.19 18.09
C ALA A 137 -4.08 18.00 18.39
N ALA A 138 -4.29 16.87 17.73
CA ALA A 138 -3.46 15.68 17.93
C ALA A 138 -2.07 15.82 17.28
N VAL A 139 -1.93 16.43 16.10
CA VAL A 139 -0.63 16.78 15.49
C VAL A 139 0.17 17.69 16.42
N ALA A 140 -0.48 18.72 17.00
CA ALA A 140 0.15 19.63 17.94
C ALA A 140 0.57 18.91 19.24
N LYS A 141 -0.30 18.03 19.78
CA LYS A 141 -0.05 17.24 20.99
C LYS A 141 1.10 16.25 20.82
N GLU A 142 1.14 15.51 19.72
CA GLU A 142 2.20 14.54 19.41
C GLU A 142 3.50 15.24 18.96
N GLY A 143 3.44 16.54 18.66
CA GLY A 143 4.58 17.32 18.20
C GLY A 143 5.06 16.92 16.80
N LEU A 144 4.16 16.39 15.96
CA LEU A 144 4.49 15.92 14.61
C LEU A 144 4.87 17.10 13.70
N ARG A 145 6.03 17.00 13.08
CA ARG A 145 6.59 17.97 12.13
C ARG A 145 7.07 17.24 10.89
N ARG A 146 7.17 17.97 9.78
CA ARG A 146 7.81 17.46 8.55
C ARG A 146 9.18 16.87 8.88
N GLY A 147 9.43 15.67 8.38
CA GLY A 147 10.67 14.93 8.61
C GLY A 147 10.68 14.07 9.88
N ASN A 148 9.65 14.12 10.74
CA ASN A 148 9.50 13.14 11.81
C ASN A 148 9.15 11.76 11.25
N TYR A 149 9.50 10.73 12.03
CA TYR A 149 9.12 9.35 11.77
C TYR A 149 7.94 8.97 12.64
N VAL A 150 7.06 8.17 12.06
CA VAL A 150 5.90 7.62 12.72
C VAL A 150 5.80 6.15 12.43
N GLU A 151 5.22 5.41 13.36
CA GLU A 151 4.85 4.02 13.15
C GLU A 151 3.34 3.90 13.05
N SER A 152 2.92 2.90 12.28
CA SER A 152 1.53 2.54 12.16
C SER A 152 1.34 1.05 12.23
N GLU A 153 0.43 0.62 13.11
CA GLU A 153 -0.29 -0.65 12.96
C GLU A 153 -1.32 -0.45 11.84
N CYS A 154 -1.25 -1.26 10.78
CA CYS A 154 -2.13 -1.13 9.62
C CYS A 154 -2.97 -2.38 9.39
N ALA A 155 -4.27 -2.19 9.19
CA ALA A 155 -5.12 -3.14 8.50
C ALA A 155 -5.10 -2.80 7.00
N VAL A 156 -4.71 -3.77 6.16
CA VAL A 156 -4.68 -3.63 4.71
C VAL A 156 -5.78 -4.50 4.12
N GLU A 157 -6.70 -3.87 3.40
CA GLU A 157 -7.80 -4.50 2.69
C GLU A 157 -7.62 -4.31 1.19
N ALA A 158 -8.02 -5.32 0.42
CA ALA A 158 -8.06 -5.24 -1.02
C ALA A 158 -9.42 -5.68 -1.57
N SER A 159 -9.86 -5.02 -2.63
CA SER A 159 -10.91 -5.50 -3.53
C SER A 159 -10.39 -5.50 -4.95
N VAL A 160 -10.55 -6.63 -5.63
CA VAL A 160 -10.09 -6.86 -7.00
C VAL A 160 -11.08 -6.22 -7.97
N ILE A 161 -10.60 -5.25 -8.74
CA ILE A 161 -11.39 -4.56 -9.76
C ILE A 161 -11.49 -5.43 -11.01
N ARG A 162 -10.36 -6.00 -11.44
CA ARG A 162 -10.28 -6.89 -12.61
C ARG A 162 -9.02 -7.75 -12.57
N LYS A 163 -9.10 -8.90 -13.23
CA LYS A 163 -8.00 -9.84 -13.51
C LYS A 163 -7.73 -9.89 -15.01
N GLY A 164 -6.47 -10.12 -15.42
CA GLY A 164 -6.10 -10.28 -16.82
C GLY A 164 -4.65 -10.72 -17.02
N SER A 165 -4.15 -10.54 -18.24
CA SER A 165 -2.72 -10.65 -18.57
C SER A 165 -1.92 -9.46 -18.04
N ARG A 166 -0.59 -9.60 -18.00
CA ARG A 166 0.31 -8.52 -17.60
C ARG A 166 0.09 -7.26 -18.44
N GLU A 167 -0.02 -7.43 -19.75
CA GLU A 167 -0.18 -6.35 -20.72
C GLU A 167 -1.51 -5.60 -20.51
N GLU A 168 -2.61 -6.33 -20.33
CA GLU A 168 -3.93 -5.75 -20.07
C GLU A 168 -4.01 -5.00 -18.74
N ILE A 169 -3.32 -5.51 -17.71
CA ILE A 169 -3.32 -4.89 -16.39
C ILE A 169 -2.40 -3.68 -16.36
N LEU A 170 -1.12 -3.82 -16.74
CA LEU A 170 -0.15 -2.74 -16.66
C LEU A 170 -0.36 -1.65 -17.72
N GLY A 171 -1.07 -1.96 -18.82
CA GLY A 171 -1.31 -1.02 -19.91
C GLY A 171 -0.16 -0.95 -20.92
N HIS A 172 0.74 -1.93 -20.93
CA HIS A 172 1.72 -2.07 -21.99
C HIS A 172 1.03 -2.66 -23.22
N SER A 173 0.53 -1.79 -24.11
CA SER A 173 0.10 -2.22 -25.44
C SER A 173 1.29 -2.87 -26.15
N ARG A 174 1.15 -4.14 -26.56
CA ARG A 174 1.99 -4.68 -27.64
C ARG A 174 1.86 -3.71 -28.81
N ARG A 175 2.96 -3.09 -29.25
CA ARG A 175 3.02 -2.58 -30.62
C ARG A 175 2.84 -3.80 -31.52
N VAL A 176 1.61 -4.05 -31.95
CA VAL A 176 1.34 -4.98 -33.05
C VAL A 176 1.92 -4.30 -34.27
N PHE A 177 3.15 -4.67 -34.64
CA PHE A 177 3.64 -4.35 -35.98
C PHE A 177 2.68 -5.05 -36.96
N PRO A 178 2.01 -4.32 -37.86
CA PRO A 178 1.26 -4.98 -38.91
C PRO A 178 2.24 -5.88 -39.67
N ARG A 179 1.94 -7.17 -39.76
CA ARG A 179 2.64 -8.06 -40.68
C ARG A 179 2.45 -7.43 -42.06
N ARG A 180 3.52 -6.88 -42.64
CA ARG A 180 3.55 -6.55 -44.07
C ARG A 180 3.28 -7.86 -44.79
N GLY A 181 2.04 -8.02 -45.26
CA GLY A 181 1.73 -9.02 -46.26
C GLY A 181 2.60 -8.72 -47.46
N HIS A 182 3.45 -9.67 -47.83
CA HIS A 182 4.00 -9.72 -49.17
C HIS A 182 2.83 -10.05 -50.11
N ALA A 183 2.52 -9.09 -50.98
CA ALA A 183 1.86 -9.32 -52.26
C ALA A 183 2.78 -8.71 -53.32
#